data_AF-A0A336LKF6-F1
#
_entry.id   AF-A0A336LKF6-F1
#
_cell.length_a   1.000
_cell.length_b   1.000
_cell.length_c   1.000
_cell.angle_alpha   90.00
_cell.angle_beta   90.00
_cell.angle_gamma   90.00
#
_symmetry.space_group_name_H-M   'P 1'
#
loop_
_entity.id
_entity.type
_entity.pdbx_description
1 polymer ?
#
loop_
_entity_poly.entity_id
_entity_poly.type
_entity_poly.pdbx_seq_one_letter_code
_entity_poly.pdbx_strand_id
1 'polypeptide(L)'
;MMDNESDTSTSLETENFCDNPTRDILAEGFLRLLKPIVDDLEEKVKNTRLQQYDLQRQLQKTLSECYRLSRRDDRNNQDIEAYIIIYQKIMDTPSTSHITSAEFEEVYEPAEDSFLLLDALEKDMNEILSKRPTICVELGSGSGIIITALSKLVCANSHCIAVDISSFACKITKRTGSANNAVVDVLNMNLLSSIKDHSIDLLVFNPPYVPSRVDTDTVERQLEQESVENSSDNLIRTWAGGVNGREVIDHVVEEIDRVLAPNGTFYLLLLKENRPDEIIKDLKCRKFKAEVFMERRIIGEQLVILKIIKRNS
;
A
#
# COMPACT_ATOMS: atom_id res chain seq x y z
N MET A 1 -72.80 5.22 -33.45
CA MET A 1 -71.81 6.29 -33.67
C MET A 1 -70.46 5.68 -33.37
N MET A 2 -69.64 5.59 -34.41
CA MET A 2 -68.28 5.05 -34.45
C MET A 2 -67.29 6.00 -33.77
N ASP A 3 -66.26 5.39 -33.15
CA ASP A 3 -64.84 5.79 -33.07
C ASP A 3 -64.49 7.15 -32.40
N ASN A 4 -63.45 7.33 -31.56
CA ASN A 4 -62.15 6.69 -31.44
C ASN A 4 -61.57 6.92 -30.02
N GLU A 5 -60.89 5.89 -29.51
CA GLU A 5 -59.84 6.02 -28.49
C GLU A 5 -58.66 6.81 -29.07
N SER A 6 -58.04 7.68 -28.27
CA SER A 6 -56.72 8.23 -28.58
C SER A 6 -55.82 8.07 -27.36
N ASP A 7 -55.22 6.89 -27.26
CA ASP A 7 -53.99 6.64 -26.53
C ASP A 7 -52.95 7.71 -26.91
N THR A 8 -52.51 8.49 -25.94
CA THR A 8 -51.31 9.31 -26.11
C THR A 8 -50.17 8.58 -25.39
N SER A 9 -49.63 7.57 -26.08
CA SER A 9 -48.35 6.97 -25.75
C SER A 9 -47.26 8.00 -26.02
N THR A 10 -46.80 8.72 -25.00
CA THR A 10 -45.58 9.51 -25.08
C THR A 10 -44.40 8.53 -25.09
N SER A 11 -44.06 8.06 -26.28
CA SER A 11 -42.79 7.38 -26.55
C SER A 11 -41.66 8.35 -26.22
N LEU A 12 -40.99 8.11 -25.09
CA LEU A 12 -39.66 8.64 -24.80
C LEU A 12 -38.70 8.04 -25.83
N GLU A 13 -38.58 8.68 -26.98
CA GLU A 13 -37.47 8.48 -27.89
C GLU A 13 -36.19 8.78 -27.09
N THR A 14 -35.41 7.73 -26.84
CA THR A 14 -34.07 7.84 -26.29
C THR A 14 -33.20 8.42 -27.39
N GLU A 15 -33.15 9.75 -27.47
CA GLU A 15 -32.21 10.45 -28.34
C GLU A 15 -30.79 9.96 -28.03
N ASN A 16 -30.13 9.54 -29.10
CA ASN A 16 -28.78 8.99 -29.10
C ASN A 16 -27.78 10.06 -28.63
N PHE A 17 -27.43 10.03 -27.33
CA PHE A 17 -26.54 10.99 -26.65
C PHE A 17 -25.08 11.00 -27.15
N CYS A 18 -24.75 10.24 -28.20
CA CYS A 18 -23.37 10.10 -28.67
C CYS A 18 -22.88 11.34 -29.43
N ASP A 19 -23.74 12.06 -30.15
CA ASP A 19 -23.37 13.21 -31.01
C ASP A 19 -24.10 14.48 -30.61
N ASN A 20 -23.81 15.01 -29.41
CA ASN A 20 -24.32 16.33 -29.01
C ASN A 20 -23.25 17.41 -29.29
N PRO A 21 -23.38 18.22 -30.36
CA PRO A 21 -22.39 19.24 -30.72
C PRO A 21 -22.19 20.29 -29.61
N THR A 22 -23.19 20.50 -28.75
CA THR A 22 -23.07 21.39 -27.59
C THR A 22 -22.14 20.81 -26.53
N ARG A 23 -22.18 19.48 -26.33
CA ARG A 23 -21.26 18.78 -25.41
C ARG A 23 -19.83 18.89 -25.88
N ASP A 24 -19.59 18.72 -27.17
CA ASP A 24 -18.24 18.76 -27.74
C ASP A 24 -17.67 20.18 -27.72
N ILE A 25 -18.49 21.20 -27.98
CA ILE A 25 -18.11 22.61 -27.83
C ILE A 25 -17.81 22.95 -26.37
N LEU A 26 -18.61 22.45 -25.42
CA LEU A 26 -18.36 22.64 -24.00
C LEU A 26 -17.07 21.93 -23.56
N ALA A 27 -16.87 20.68 -23.97
CA ALA A 27 -15.66 19.92 -23.67
C ALA A 27 -14.41 20.58 -24.26
N GLU A 28 -14.48 21.07 -25.51
CA GLU A 28 -13.38 21.80 -26.13
C GLU A 28 -13.12 23.14 -25.43
N GLY A 29 -14.17 23.84 -24.98
CA GLY A 29 -14.08 25.03 -24.15
C GLY A 29 -13.41 24.78 -22.80
N PHE A 30 -13.80 23.70 -22.11
CA PHE A 30 -13.17 23.27 -20.85
C PHE A 30 -11.71 22.86 -21.05
N LEU A 31 -11.40 22.10 -22.11
CA LEU A 31 -10.03 21.72 -22.44
C LEU A 31 -9.16 22.95 -22.76
N ARG A 32 -9.68 23.93 -23.51
CA ARG A 32 -8.94 25.18 -23.76
C ARG A 32 -8.67 25.98 -22.49
N LEU A 33 -9.58 25.94 -21.52
CA LEU A 33 -9.40 26.62 -20.24
C LEU A 33 -8.38 25.90 -19.34
N LEU A 34 -8.44 24.57 -19.29
CA LEU A 34 -7.63 23.76 -18.38
C LEU A 34 -6.25 23.41 -18.95
N LYS A 35 -6.11 23.29 -20.27
CA LYS A 35 -4.85 22.88 -20.92
C LYS A 35 -3.65 23.74 -20.51
N PRO A 36 -3.71 25.08 -20.46
CA PRO A 36 -2.59 25.89 -20.00
C PRO A 36 -2.19 25.60 -18.54
N ILE A 37 -3.15 25.24 -17.68
CA ILE A 37 -2.92 24.91 -16.27
C ILE A 37 -2.27 23.52 -16.17
N VAL A 38 -2.76 22.55 -16.95
CA VAL A 38 -2.20 21.20 -17.01
C VAL A 38 -0.77 21.25 -17.55
N ASP A 39 -0.53 21.98 -18.65
CA ASP A 39 0.79 22.14 -19.25
C ASP A 39 1.78 22.82 -18.27
N ASP A 40 1.36 23.88 -17.56
CA ASP A 40 2.17 24.55 -16.53
C ASP A 40 2.46 23.62 -15.34
N LEU A 41 1.48 22.80 -14.94
CA LEU A 41 1.68 21.81 -13.88
C LEU A 41 2.65 20.71 -14.32
N GLU A 42 2.54 20.20 -15.55
CA GLU A 42 3.46 19.22 -16.12
C GLU A 42 4.89 19.78 -16.19
N GLU A 43 5.05 21.03 -16.61
CA GLU A 43 6.36 21.70 -16.65
C GLU A 43 6.94 21.86 -15.25
N LYS A 44 6.13 22.29 -14.27
CA LYS A 44 6.55 22.38 -12.86
C LYS A 44 6.95 21.02 -12.30
N VAL A 45 6.17 19.97 -12.55
CA VAL A 45 6.49 18.60 -12.12
C VAL A 45 7.81 18.13 -12.74
N LYS A 46 8.01 18.39 -14.04
CA LYS A 46 9.27 18.07 -14.74
C LYS A 46 10.46 18.80 -14.13
N ASN A 47 10.32 20.10 -13.87
CA ASN A 47 11.39 20.91 -13.27
C ASN A 47 11.71 20.45 -11.83
N THR A 48 10.69 20.14 -11.02
CA THR A 48 10.88 19.58 -9.69
C THR A 48 11.59 18.23 -9.74
N ARG A 49 11.23 17.34 -10.68
CA ARG A 49 11.94 16.05 -10.86
C ARG A 49 13.41 16.24 -11.24
N LEU A 50 13.73 17.21 -12.10
CA LEU A 50 15.12 17.54 -12.45
C LEU A 50 15.89 18.06 -11.22
N GLN A 51 15.28 18.94 -10.43
CA GLN A 51 15.88 19.45 -9.19
C GLN A 51 16.09 18.34 -8.16
N GLN A 52 15.12 17.43 -8.01
CA GLN A 52 15.23 16.27 -7.14
C GLN A 52 16.39 15.36 -7.57
N TYR A 53 16.52 15.09 -8.88
CA TYR A 53 17.63 14.30 -9.43
C TYR A 53 18.99 14.95 -9.15
N ASP A 54 19.10 16.27 -9.38
CA ASP A 54 20.34 17.00 -9.08
C ASP A 54 20.68 16.99 -7.60
N LEU A 55 19.67 17.15 -6.73
CA LEU A 55 19.85 17.07 -5.28
C LEU A 55 20.31 15.67 -4.86
N GLN A 56 19.70 14.61 -5.38
CA GLN A 56 20.12 13.23 -5.14
C GLN A 56 21.58 13.00 -5.55
N ARG A 57 21.97 13.51 -6.72
CA ARG A 57 23.35 13.43 -7.22
C ARG A 57 24.34 14.17 -6.30
N GLN A 58 23.97 15.35 -5.82
CA GLN A 58 24.77 16.12 -4.86
C GLN A 58 24.90 15.39 -3.52
N LEU A 59 23.80 14.81 -3.02
CA LEU A 59 23.79 14.03 -1.80
C LEU A 59 24.73 12.83 -1.93
N GLN A 60 24.64 12.08 -3.02
CA GLN A 60 25.48 10.91 -3.28
C GLN A 60 26.97 11.26 -3.39
N LYS A 61 27.29 12.40 -4.03
CA LYS A 61 28.67 12.91 -4.12
C LYS A 61 29.21 13.26 -2.73
N THR A 62 28.44 14.02 -1.96
CA THR A 62 28.79 14.41 -0.58
C THR A 62 29.01 13.16 0.29
N LEU A 63 28.14 12.17 0.17
CA LEU A 63 28.23 10.93 0.94
C LEU A 63 29.48 10.10 0.57
N SER A 64 29.81 10.04 -0.72
CA SER A 64 31.04 9.38 -1.21
C SER A 64 32.31 10.06 -0.68
N GLU A 65 32.28 11.38 -0.53
CA GLU A 65 33.38 12.16 0.03
C GLU A 65 33.51 11.93 1.54
N CYS A 66 32.40 11.93 2.29
CA CYS A 66 32.37 11.53 3.70
C CYS A 66 32.94 10.11 3.91
N TYR A 67 32.61 9.16 3.03
CA TYR A 67 33.17 7.80 3.09
C TYR A 67 34.69 7.77 2.91
N ARG A 68 35.22 8.51 1.92
CA ARG A 68 36.68 8.61 1.70
C ARG A 68 37.40 9.20 2.91
N LEU A 69 36.79 10.15 3.61
CA LEU A 69 37.37 10.77 4.80
C LEU A 69 37.36 9.81 5.99
N SER A 70 36.28 9.06 6.20
CA SER A 70 36.18 8.08 7.30
C SER A 70 37.15 6.91 7.17
N ARG A 71 37.49 6.47 5.96
CA ARG A 71 38.48 5.39 5.73
C ARG A 71 39.92 5.77 6.08
N ARG A 72 40.22 7.05 6.35
CA ARG A 72 41.56 7.48 6.78
C ARG A 72 41.80 7.27 8.28
N ASP A 73 40.76 7.08 9.08
CA ASP A 73 40.84 6.83 10.52
C ASP A 73 40.55 5.35 10.84
N ASP A 74 41.60 4.52 10.82
CA ASP A 74 41.58 3.04 10.88
C ASP A 74 41.12 2.42 12.22
N ARG A 75 40.39 3.13 13.10
CA ARG A 75 40.12 2.65 14.47
C ARG A 75 38.69 2.27 14.83
N ASN A 76 37.68 2.35 13.95
CA ASN A 76 36.31 1.90 14.24
C ASN A 76 35.47 1.58 12.97
N ASN A 77 35.97 0.71 12.08
CA ASN A 77 35.50 0.66 10.69
C ASN A 77 34.22 -0.18 10.42
N GLN A 78 33.74 -1.02 11.35
CA GLN A 78 32.54 -1.85 11.10
C GLN A 78 31.21 -1.10 11.29
N ASP A 79 31.14 -0.22 12.30
CA ASP A 79 29.90 0.53 12.58
C ASP A 79 29.66 1.64 11.56
N ILE A 80 30.73 2.24 11.02
CA ILE A 80 30.63 3.32 10.03
C ILE A 80 30.27 2.79 8.64
N GLU A 81 30.77 1.62 8.21
CA GLU A 81 30.30 1.02 6.95
C GLU A 81 28.82 0.65 7.01
N ALA A 82 28.32 0.14 8.15
CA ALA A 82 26.89 -0.07 8.37
C ALA A 82 26.11 1.25 8.30
N TYR A 83 26.58 2.30 9.00
CA TYR A 83 25.96 3.62 8.98
C TYR A 83 25.95 4.24 7.59
N ILE A 84 27.01 4.06 6.79
CA ILE A 84 27.09 4.62 5.43
C ILE A 84 26.21 3.83 4.45
N ILE A 85 26.13 2.50 4.56
CA ILE A 85 25.16 1.70 3.79
C ILE A 85 23.71 2.15 4.09
N ILE A 86 23.43 2.47 5.35
CA ILE A 86 22.14 2.97 5.83
C ILE A 86 21.87 4.39 5.27
N TYR A 87 22.82 5.32 5.37
CA TYR A 87 22.66 6.69 4.85
C TYR A 87 22.62 6.74 3.31
N GLN A 88 23.11 5.72 2.62
CA GLN A 88 22.98 5.56 1.16
C GLN A 88 21.64 4.95 0.74
N LYS A 89 20.93 4.32 1.67
CA LYS A 89 19.67 3.60 1.43
C LYS A 89 18.48 4.50 1.75
N ILE A 90 18.28 5.53 0.92
CA ILE A 90 16.95 6.11 0.77
C ILE A 90 16.05 4.99 0.25
N MET A 91 14.86 4.84 0.82
CA MET A 91 13.88 3.89 0.30
C MET A 91 13.36 4.41 -1.04
N ASP A 92 14.07 4.07 -2.12
CA ASP A 92 13.59 4.39 -3.47
C ASP A 92 12.26 3.67 -3.70
N THR A 93 11.18 4.45 -3.88
CA THR A 93 9.87 3.94 -4.28
C THR A 93 10.05 3.07 -5.54
N PRO A 94 9.70 1.77 -5.48
CA PRO A 94 9.84 0.90 -6.63
C PRO A 94 9.02 1.39 -7.82
N SER A 95 9.50 1.11 -9.03
CA SER A 95 8.73 1.40 -10.24
C SER A 95 7.53 0.47 -10.36
N THR A 96 6.37 1.05 -10.68
CA THR A 96 5.15 0.35 -11.08
C THR A 96 4.84 0.50 -12.57
N SER A 97 5.79 1.00 -13.37
CA SER A 97 5.59 1.30 -14.80
C SER A 97 5.27 0.07 -15.67
N HIS A 98 5.53 -1.14 -15.16
CA HIS A 98 5.18 -2.40 -15.80
C HIS A 98 3.72 -2.82 -15.58
N ILE A 99 2.97 -2.10 -14.75
CA ILE A 99 1.54 -2.33 -14.48
C ILE A 99 0.75 -1.38 -15.37
N THR A 100 -0.13 -1.93 -16.20
CA THR A 100 -0.97 -1.14 -17.11
C THR A 100 -2.20 -0.58 -16.40
N SER A 101 -2.80 0.47 -16.94
CA SER A 101 -4.05 1.04 -16.39
C SER A 101 -5.17 0.01 -16.28
N ALA A 102 -5.29 -0.91 -17.23
CA ALA A 102 -6.28 -1.99 -17.18
C ALA A 102 -5.98 -3.01 -16.06
N GLU A 103 -4.71 -3.23 -15.72
CA GLU A 103 -4.35 -4.12 -14.61
C GLU A 103 -4.64 -3.46 -13.24
N PHE A 104 -4.57 -2.13 -13.15
CA PHE A 104 -4.98 -1.39 -11.94
C PHE A 104 -6.50 -1.41 -11.70
N GLU A 105 -7.30 -1.90 -12.65
CA GLU A 105 -8.72 -2.19 -12.40
C GLU A 105 -8.91 -3.44 -11.52
N GLU A 106 -7.87 -4.27 -11.39
CA GLU A 106 -7.90 -5.58 -10.68
C GLU A 106 -6.96 -5.63 -9.47
N VAL A 107 -6.06 -4.65 -9.33
CA VAL A 107 -5.09 -4.57 -8.23
C VAL A 107 -5.02 -3.17 -7.67
N TYR A 108 -4.85 -3.07 -6.36
CA TYR A 108 -4.73 -1.79 -5.67
C TYR A 108 -3.53 -0.97 -6.19
N GLU A 109 -3.83 0.20 -6.77
CA GLU A 109 -2.82 1.19 -7.15
C GLU A 109 -2.26 1.86 -5.88
N PRO A 110 -0.92 1.96 -5.71
CA PRO A 110 -0.34 2.64 -4.56
C PRO A 110 -0.85 4.06 -4.41
N ALA A 111 -1.38 4.38 -3.23
CA ALA A 111 -1.86 5.71 -2.87
C ALA A 111 -1.18 6.23 -1.58
N GLU A 112 -1.71 7.31 -1.01
CA GLU A 112 -1.16 7.99 0.18
C GLU A 112 -0.93 7.06 1.38
N ASP A 113 -1.77 6.04 1.51
CA ASP A 113 -1.69 5.00 2.53
C ASP A 113 -0.45 4.11 2.37
N SER A 114 -0.18 3.68 1.14
CA SER A 114 0.99 2.89 0.76
C SER A 114 2.27 3.71 0.96
N PHE A 115 2.26 4.99 0.55
CA PHE A 115 3.39 5.89 0.74
C PHE A 115 3.62 6.24 2.22
N LEU A 116 2.56 6.40 3.03
CA LEU A 116 2.72 6.59 4.46
C LEU A 116 3.38 5.39 5.14
N LEU A 117 3.01 4.18 4.74
CA LEU A 117 3.61 2.97 5.28
C LEU A 117 5.07 2.80 4.84
N LEU A 118 5.42 3.16 3.59
CA LEU A 118 6.81 3.26 3.13
C LEU A 118 7.61 4.28 3.97
N ASP A 119 7.07 5.48 4.18
CA ASP A 119 7.72 6.53 4.97
C ASP A 119 7.93 6.10 6.43
N ALA A 120 6.98 5.34 7.00
CA ALA A 120 7.12 4.77 8.33
C ALA A 120 8.24 3.73 8.40
N LEU A 121 8.33 2.83 7.42
CA LEU A 121 9.41 1.85 7.34
C LEU A 121 10.76 2.53 7.13
N GLU A 122 10.84 3.54 6.27
CA GLU A 122 12.07 4.33 6.05
C GLU A 122 12.50 5.06 7.34
N LYS A 123 11.57 5.71 8.04
CA LYS A 123 11.86 6.38 9.31
C LYS A 123 12.38 5.43 10.38
N ASP A 124 11.89 4.19 10.41
CA ASP A 124 12.28 3.17 11.40
C ASP A 124 13.40 2.24 10.92
N MET A 125 13.96 2.49 9.73
CA MET A 125 14.91 1.62 9.06
C MET A 125 16.11 1.27 9.93
N ASN A 126 16.61 2.22 10.72
CA ASN A 126 17.72 1.99 11.65
C ASN A 126 17.40 0.90 12.68
N GLU A 127 16.20 0.94 13.27
CA GLU A 127 15.79 -0.05 14.25
C GLU A 127 15.57 -1.41 13.57
N ILE A 128 14.89 -1.42 12.43
CA ILE A 128 14.64 -2.63 11.64
C ILE A 128 15.96 -3.33 11.28
N LEU A 129 16.93 -2.61 10.71
CA LEU A 129 18.22 -3.17 10.30
C LEU A 129 19.08 -3.61 11.50
N SER A 130 18.99 -2.91 12.63
CA SER A 130 19.70 -3.31 13.87
C SER A 130 19.24 -4.67 14.39
N LYS A 131 17.96 -5.02 14.17
CA LYS A 131 17.36 -6.31 14.55
C LYS A 131 17.75 -7.46 13.62
N ARG A 132 18.26 -7.15 12.41
CA ARG A 132 18.65 -8.14 11.37
C ARG A 132 17.55 -9.18 11.12
N PRO A 133 16.33 -8.76 10.72
CA PRO A 133 15.21 -9.67 10.52
C PRO A 133 15.56 -10.71 9.46
N THR A 134 15.24 -11.97 9.73
CA THR A 134 15.45 -13.09 8.81
C THR A 134 14.21 -13.36 7.97
N ILE A 135 13.01 -13.14 8.52
CA ILE A 135 11.74 -13.32 7.81
C ILE A 135 10.91 -12.04 7.92
N CYS A 136 10.70 -11.41 6.75
CA CYS A 136 9.87 -10.22 6.58
C CYS A 136 8.64 -10.61 5.76
N VAL A 137 7.44 -10.33 6.27
CA VAL A 137 6.17 -10.68 5.61
C VAL A 137 5.33 -9.43 5.39
N GLU A 138 4.85 -9.23 4.16
CA GLU A 138 3.77 -8.30 3.84
C GLU A 138 2.47 -9.08 3.66
N LEU A 139 1.40 -8.68 4.34
CA LEU A 139 0.04 -9.17 4.11
C LEU A 139 -0.70 -8.23 3.15
N GLY A 140 -1.47 -8.78 2.22
CA GLY A 140 -2.24 -7.98 1.25
C GLY A 140 -1.34 -7.20 0.30
N SER A 141 -0.38 -7.87 -0.33
CA SER A 141 0.69 -7.21 -1.10
C SER A 141 0.21 -6.32 -2.25
N GLY A 142 -0.97 -6.57 -2.83
CA GLY A 142 -1.52 -5.75 -3.91
C GLY A 142 -0.57 -5.61 -5.09
N SER A 143 -0.10 -4.38 -5.35
CA SER A 143 0.89 -4.07 -6.39
C SER A 143 2.31 -4.56 -6.08
N GLY A 144 2.59 -4.90 -4.82
CA GLY A 144 3.89 -5.36 -4.33
C GLY A 144 4.88 -4.26 -4.02
N ILE A 145 4.44 -3.00 -3.99
CA ILE A 145 5.32 -1.84 -3.80
C ILE A 145 6.08 -1.89 -2.47
N ILE A 146 5.41 -2.27 -1.37
CA ILE A 146 5.98 -2.20 -0.01
C ILE A 146 7.01 -3.31 0.20
N ILE A 147 6.65 -4.58 -0.03
CA ILE A 147 7.62 -5.69 0.10
C ILE A 147 8.80 -5.55 -0.86
N THR A 148 8.57 -5.00 -2.07
CA THR A 148 9.65 -4.75 -3.03
C THR A 148 10.60 -3.69 -2.48
N ALA A 149 10.10 -2.58 -1.95
CA ALA A 149 10.92 -1.55 -1.31
C ALA A 149 11.69 -2.11 -0.11
N LEU A 150 11.02 -2.86 0.76
CA LEU A 150 11.61 -3.49 1.93
C LEU A 150 12.74 -4.45 1.56
N SER A 151 12.53 -5.30 0.55
CA SER A 151 13.51 -6.31 0.10
C SER A 151 14.83 -5.70 -0.42
N LYS A 152 14.78 -4.48 -0.99
CA LYS A 152 15.98 -3.76 -1.43
C LYS A 152 16.81 -3.22 -0.25
N LEU A 153 16.22 -3.11 0.93
CA LEU A 153 16.81 -2.45 2.08
C LEU A 153 17.31 -3.42 3.14
N VAL A 154 16.56 -4.48 3.41
CA VAL A 154 16.96 -5.51 4.38
C VAL A 154 18.23 -6.25 3.94
N CYS A 155 18.83 -6.99 4.86
CA CYS A 155 20.08 -7.70 4.60
C CYS A 155 19.90 -8.79 3.53
N ALA A 156 20.98 -9.15 2.83
CA ALA A 156 20.94 -10.17 1.78
C ALA A 156 20.47 -11.57 2.25
N ASN A 157 20.46 -11.81 3.57
CA ASN A 157 20.00 -13.07 4.18
C ASN A 157 18.54 -13.01 4.67
N SER A 158 17.84 -11.89 4.47
CA SER A 158 16.43 -11.73 4.83
C SER A 158 15.55 -12.31 3.72
N HIS A 159 14.58 -13.13 4.09
CA HIS A 159 13.52 -13.59 3.21
C HIS A 159 12.35 -12.59 3.25
N CYS A 160 12.08 -11.95 2.12
CA CYS A 160 10.94 -11.06 1.95
C CYS A 160 9.81 -11.81 1.25
N ILE A 161 8.74 -12.05 2.00
CA ILE A 161 7.59 -12.85 1.58
C ILE A 161 6.37 -11.93 1.46
N ALA A 162 5.72 -11.96 0.31
CA ALA A 162 4.48 -11.27 0.06
C ALA A 162 3.32 -12.28 0.10
N VAL A 163 2.26 -11.95 0.81
CA VAL A 163 1.04 -12.75 0.89
C VAL A 163 -0.12 -11.96 0.31
N ASP A 164 -0.92 -12.59 -0.53
CA ASP A 164 -2.19 -12.02 -0.99
C ASP A 164 -3.24 -13.11 -1.24
N ILE A 165 -4.51 -12.79 -1.00
CA ILE A 165 -5.62 -13.68 -1.32
C ILE A 165 -5.91 -13.69 -2.83
N SER A 166 -5.64 -12.58 -3.53
CA SER A 166 -5.80 -12.46 -4.97
C SER A 166 -4.61 -13.09 -5.70
N SER A 167 -4.87 -14.14 -6.48
CA SER A 167 -3.84 -14.75 -7.33
C SER A 167 -3.31 -13.77 -8.39
N PHE A 168 -4.11 -12.78 -8.79
CA PHE A 168 -3.72 -11.71 -9.69
C PHE A 168 -2.73 -10.76 -9.01
N ALA A 169 -3.04 -10.28 -7.79
CA ALA A 169 -2.12 -9.46 -7.00
C ALA A 169 -0.79 -10.18 -6.78
N CYS A 170 -0.80 -11.49 -6.48
CA CYS A 170 0.44 -12.27 -6.38
C CYS A 170 1.30 -12.22 -7.67
N LYS A 171 0.68 -12.31 -8.84
CA LYS A 171 1.40 -12.21 -10.14
C LYS A 171 1.97 -10.81 -10.34
N ILE A 172 1.20 -9.76 -10.01
CA ILE A 172 1.65 -8.37 -10.09
C ILE A 172 2.82 -8.13 -9.13
N THR A 173 2.72 -8.53 -7.87
CA THR A 173 3.81 -8.42 -6.88
C THR A 173 5.09 -9.10 -7.36
N LYS A 174 5.00 -10.30 -7.95
CA LYS A 174 6.18 -10.98 -8.51
C LYS A 174 6.82 -10.21 -9.68
N ARG A 175 5.99 -9.63 -10.56
CA ARG A 175 6.46 -8.75 -11.64
C ARG A 175 7.09 -7.48 -11.10
N THR A 176 6.52 -6.87 -10.07
CA THR A 176 7.06 -5.67 -9.40
C THR A 176 8.43 -5.94 -8.79
N GLY A 177 8.60 -7.04 -8.07
CA GLY A 177 9.91 -7.45 -7.59
C GLY A 177 10.93 -7.60 -8.73
N SER A 178 10.54 -8.30 -9.80
CA SER A 178 11.41 -8.55 -10.96
C SER A 178 11.80 -7.27 -11.70
N ALA A 179 10.86 -6.36 -11.94
CA ALA A 179 11.08 -5.07 -12.61
C ALA A 179 12.02 -4.15 -11.81
N ASN A 180 12.08 -4.34 -10.49
CA ASN A 180 12.90 -3.55 -9.57
C ASN A 180 14.19 -4.25 -9.11
N ASN A 181 14.54 -5.38 -9.73
CA ASN A 181 15.70 -6.21 -9.35
C ASN A 181 15.67 -6.63 -7.87
N ALA A 182 14.49 -6.91 -7.35
CA ALA A 182 14.25 -7.27 -5.97
C ALA A 182 13.85 -8.74 -5.86
N VAL A 183 14.36 -9.42 -4.83
CA VAL A 183 14.05 -10.83 -4.58
C VAL A 183 12.91 -10.91 -3.58
N VAL A 184 11.72 -11.24 -4.08
CA VAL A 184 10.49 -11.39 -3.29
C VAL A 184 9.89 -12.76 -3.57
N ASP A 185 9.61 -13.50 -2.49
CA ASP A 185 8.81 -14.72 -2.51
C ASP A 185 7.34 -14.33 -2.40
N VAL A 186 6.45 -15.01 -3.14
CA VAL A 186 5.04 -14.63 -3.19
C VAL A 186 4.17 -15.86 -2.95
N LEU A 187 3.25 -15.77 -1.99
CA LEU A 187 2.36 -16.83 -1.58
C LEU A 187 0.90 -16.38 -1.76
N ASN A 188 0.14 -17.16 -2.53
CA ASN A 188 -1.30 -16.95 -2.61
C ASN A 188 -1.98 -17.72 -1.47
N MET A 189 -2.41 -17.02 -0.42
CA MET A 189 -3.02 -17.62 0.75
C MET A 189 -3.85 -16.60 1.54
N ASN A 190 -4.70 -17.10 2.43
CA ASN A 190 -5.48 -16.25 3.33
C ASN A 190 -4.62 -15.85 4.54
N LEU A 191 -4.30 -14.55 4.64
CA LEU A 191 -3.65 -13.90 5.78
C LEU A 191 -2.48 -14.69 6.35
N LEU A 192 -2.61 -15.26 7.55
CA LEU A 192 -1.54 -15.96 8.29
C LEU A 192 -1.72 -17.48 8.34
N SER A 193 -2.69 -18.02 7.59
CA SER A 193 -3.15 -19.42 7.67
C SER A 193 -2.05 -20.48 7.53
N SER A 194 -1.04 -20.23 6.69
CA SER A 194 0.06 -21.17 6.43
C SER A 194 1.41 -20.69 6.97
N ILE A 195 1.42 -19.68 7.84
CA ILE A 195 2.65 -19.21 8.47
C ILE A 195 2.97 -20.03 9.71
N LYS A 196 4.23 -20.45 9.80
CA LYS A 196 4.79 -21.15 10.95
C LYS A 196 4.77 -20.26 12.20
N ASP A 197 4.47 -20.85 13.34
CA ASP A 197 4.50 -20.15 14.62
C ASP A 197 5.87 -19.55 14.93
N HIS A 198 5.86 -18.38 15.54
CA HIS A 198 7.04 -17.63 16.01
C HIS A 198 8.16 -17.48 14.98
N SER A 199 7.80 -17.29 13.71
CA SER A 199 8.74 -17.22 12.60
C SER A 199 8.91 -15.82 12.01
N ILE A 200 7.93 -14.93 12.16
CA ILE A 200 7.97 -13.61 11.53
C ILE A 200 8.73 -12.61 12.41
N ASP A 201 9.84 -12.07 11.91
CA ASP A 201 10.61 -11.01 12.58
C ASP A 201 10.05 -9.63 12.29
N LEU A 202 9.56 -9.42 11.05
CA LEU A 202 8.95 -8.18 10.60
C LEU A 202 7.67 -8.48 9.82
N LEU A 203 6.53 -8.02 10.35
CA LEU A 203 5.24 -8.08 9.69
C LEU A 203 4.84 -6.68 9.23
N VAL A 204 4.25 -6.58 8.05
CA VAL A 204 3.73 -5.33 7.50
C VAL A 204 2.34 -5.60 6.95
N PHE A 205 1.38 -4.72 7.23
CA PHE A 205 0.02 -4.85 6.70
C PHE A 205 -0.58 -3.48 6.38
N ASN A 206 -0.96 -3.32 5.11
CA ASN A 206 -1.93 -2.34 4.65
C ASN A 206 -3.28 -3.06 4.45
N PRO A 207 -4.15 -3.12 5.47
CA PRO A 207 -5.40 -3.89 5.40
C PRO A 207 -6.47 -3.20 4.55
N PRO A 208 -7.55 -3.91 4.17
CA PRO A 208 -8.80 -3.26 3.83
C PRO A 208 -9.38 -2.59 5.09
N TYR A 209 -9.18 -1.29 5.25
CA TYR A 209 -9.47 -0.54 6.49
C TYR A 209 -10.70 0.35 6.41
N VAL A 210 -11.36 0.47 5.25
CA VAL A 210 -12.45 1.43 5.08
C VAL A 210 -13.74 0.86 5.69
N PRO A 211 -14.39 1.57 6.63
CA PRO A 211 -15.67 1.15 7.17
C PRO A 211 -16.71 0.95 6.06
N SER A 212 -17.18 -0.28 5.94
CA SER A 212 -18.11 -0.67 4.88
C SER A 212 -19.33 -1.31 5.50
N ARG A 213 -20.52 -0.81 5.16
CA ARG A 213 -21.76 -1.46 5.54
C ARG A 213 -21.95 -2.66 4.63
N VAL A 214 -21.80 -3.84 5.21
CA VAL A 214 -22.30 -5.05 4.60
C VAL A 214 -23.80 -5.07 4.87
N ASP A 215 -24.60 -4.46 3.99
CA ASP A 215 -26.04 -4.67 4.02
C ASP A 215 -26.28 -6.15 3.71
N THR A 216 -26.77 -6.90 4.69
CA THR A 216 -26.97 -8.37 4.63
C THR A 216 -27.80 -8.80 3.42
N ASP A 217 -28.69 -7.94 2.94
CA ASP A 217 -29.51 -8.17 1.73
C ASP A 217 -28.71 -8.14 0.42
N THR A 218 -27.52 -7.53 0.43
CA THR A 218 -26.61 -7.44 -0.73
C THR A 218 -25.70 -8.67 -0.78
N VAL A 219 -25.30 -9.20 0.38
CA VAL A 219 -24.48 -10.42 0.47
C VAL A 219 -25.25 -11.64 0.02
N GLU A 220 -26.52 -11.80 0.41
CA GLU A 220 -27.34 -12.93 -0.06
C GLU A 220 -27.53 -12.90 -1.60
N ARG A 221 -27.63 -11.70 -2.19
CA ARG A 221 -27.70 -11.53 -3.65
C ARG A 221 -26.36 -11.71 -4.37
N GLN A 222 -25.25 -11.39 -3.72
CA GLN A 222 -23.89 -11.54 -4.27
C GLN A 222 -23.38 -12.98 -4.15
N LEU A 223 -23.75 -13.70 -3.09
CA LEU A 223 -23.46 -15.13 -2.92
C LEU A 223 -24.19 -15.99 -3.96
N GLU A 224 -25.40 -15.61 -4.40
CA GLU A 224 -26.10 -16.28 -5.50
C GLU A 224 -25.43 -16.07 -6.89
N GLN A 225 -24.51 -15.09 -7.01
CA GLN A 225 -23.78 -14.76 -8.25
C GLN A 225 -22.31 -15.21 -8.24
N GLU A 226 -21.90 -16.06 -7.29
CA GLU A 226 -20.53 -16.63 -7.13
C GLU A 226 -19.97 -17.43 -8.33
N SER A 227 -20.67 -17.46 -9.47
CA SER A 227 -20.22 -18.15 -10.68
C SER A 227 -19.50 -17.25 -11.70
N VAL A 228 -19.35 -15.95 -11.44
CA VAL A 228 -18.57 -15.05 -12.30
C VAL A 228 -17.70 -14.13 -11.44
N GLU A 229 -16.39 -14.39 -11.40
CA GLU A 229 -15.38 -13.48 -10.84
C GLU A 229 -15.41 -12.15 -11.62
N ASN A 230 -16.24 -11.20 -11.20
CA ASN A 230 -16.24 -9.86 -11.78
C ASN A 230 -15.12 -9.02 -11.15
N SER A 231 -14.36 -8.34 -12.01
CA SER A 231 -13.24 -7.47 -11.68
C SER A 231 -13.57 -6.39 -10.62
N SER A 232 -14.80 -5.88 -10.65
CA SER A 232 -15.30 -4.89 -9.69
C SER A 232 -15.35 -5.40 -8.24
N ASP A 233 -15.72 -6.67 -8.04
CA ASP A 233 -15.85 -7.24 -6.70
C ASP A 233 -14.49 -7.54 -6.08
N ASN A 234 -13.48 -7.85 -6.91
CA ASN A 234 -12.10 -8.03 -6.47
C ASN A 234 -11.51 -6.73 -5.91
N LEU A 235 -11.76 -5.60 -6.57
CA LEU A 235 -11.25 -4.30 -6.13
C LEU A 235 -11.94 -3.80 -4.85
N ILE A 236 -13.24 -4.07 -4.67
CA ILE A 236 -13.96 -3.71 -3.44
C ILE A 236 -13.30 -4.36 -2.21
N ARG A 237 -12.85 -5.61 -2.34
CA ARG A 237 -12.21 -6.36 -1.25
C ARG A 237 -10.85 -5.80 -0.84
N THR A 238 -10.20 -4.95 -1.65
CA THR A 238 -8.91 -4.35 -1.30
C THR A 238 -9.04 -3.24 -0.27
N TRP A 239 -10.22 -2.62 -0.15
CA TRP A 239 -10.44 -1.49 0.77
C TRP A 239 -11.57 -1.76 1.79
N ALA A 240 -12.56 -2.59 1.47
CA ALA A 240 -13.72 -2.81 2.33
C ALA A 240 -13.39 -3.63 3.59
N GLY A 241 -13.31 -2.96 4.74
CA GLY A 241 -12.95 -3.58 6.03
C GLY A 241 -14.13 -3.97 6.92
N GLY A 242 -15.37 -3.86 6.42
CA GLY A 242 -16.58 -4.19 7.19
C GLY A 242 -16.88 -3.21 8.33
N VAL A 243 -17.46 -3.69 9.43
CA VAL A 243 -17.89 -2.84 10.55
C VAL A 243 -16.70 -2.13 11.20
N ASN A 244 -16.75 -0.78 11.24
CA ASN A 244 -15.63 0.09 11.63
C ASN A 244 -14.34 -0.12 10.79
N GLY A 245 -14.39 -0.86 9.69
CA GLY A 245 -13.24 -1.15 8.86
C GLY A 245 -12.24 -2.11 9.52
N ARG A 246 -12.70 -2.98 10.42
CA ARG A 246 -11.83 -3.78 11.29
C ARG A 246 -11.93 -5.29 11.17
N GLU A 247 -12.83 -5.86 10.38
CA GLU A 247 -13.07 -7.32 10.42
C GLU A 247 -11.80 -8.13 10.10
N VAL A 248 -11.07 -7.72 9.06
CA VAL A 248 -9.79 -8.34 8.68
C VAL A 248 -8.67 -7.97 9.66
N ILE A 249 -8.70 -6.75 10.19
CA ILE A 249 -7.69 -6.21 11.11
C ILE A 249 -7.72 -6.97 12.43
N ASP A 250 -8.90 -7.10 13.03
CA ASP A 250 -9.11 -7.76 14.31
C ASP A 250 -8.71 -9.25 14.20
N HIS A 251 -9.02 -9.91 13.07
CA HIS A 251 -8.57 -11.29 12.82
C HIS A 251 -7.03 -11.42 12.80
N VAL A 252 -6.32 -10.51 12.11
CA VAL A 252 -4.85 -10.53 12.12
C VAL A 252 -4.29 -10.23 13.51
N VAL A 253 -4.85 -9.24 14.22
CA VAL A 253 -4.45 -8.86 15.57
C VAL A 253 -4.64 -10.01 16.58
N GLU A 254 -5.61 -10.90 16.37
CA GLU A 254 -5.75 -12.11 17.18
C GLU A 254 -4.64 -13.13 16.94
N GLU A 255 -4.15 -13.25 15.69
CA GLU A 255 -3.15 -14.22 15.30
C GLU A 255 -1.70 -13.79 15.52
N ILE A 256 -1.41 -12.49 15.71
CA ILE A 256 -0.01 -12.01 15.75
C ILE A 256 0.82 -12.63 16.90
N ASP A 257 0.21 -13.05 18.01
CA ASP A 257 0.95 -13.73 19.08
C ASP A 257 1.44 -15.11 18.65
N ARG A 258 0.67 -15.81 17.81
CA ARG A 258 1.06 -17.10 17.24
C ARG A 258 2.25 -16.96 16.30
N VAL A 259 2.19 -16.00 15.36
CA VAL A 259 3.16 -15.95 14.25
C VAL A 259 4.41 -15.12 14.50
N LEU A 260 4.34 -14.06 15.31
CA LEU A 260 5.50 -13.18 15.56
C LEU A 260 6.55 -13.91 16.40
N ALA A 261 7.79 -13.84 15.92
CA ALA A 261 8.98 -14.25 16.65
C ALA A 261 9.18 -13.42 17.93
N PRO A 262 9.99 -13.87 18.89
CA PRO A 262 10.41 -13.04 20.02
C PRO A 262 11.05 -11.74 19.53
N ASN A 263 10.63 -10.58 20.05
CA ASN A 263 10.98 -9.23 19.56
C ASN A 263 10.52 -8.91 18.11
N GLY A 264 9.67 -9.75 17.52
CA GLY A 264 9.04 -9.50 16.23
C GLY A 264 8.27 -8.18 16.23
N THR A 265 8.38 -7.44 15.12
CA THR A 265 7.79 -6.11 14.95
C THR A 265 6.71 -6.16 13.88
N PHE A 266 5.58 -5.49 14.11
CA PHE A 266 4.47 -5.39 13.19
C PHE A 266 4.11 -3.93 12.95
N TYR A 267 4.09 -3.53 11.66
CA TYR A 267 3.58 -2.23 11.21
C TYR A 267 2.20 -2.42 10.59
N LEU A 268 1.21 -1.74 11.15
CA LEU A 268 -0.19 -1.83 10.75
C LEU A 268 -0.70 -0.44 10.39
N LEU A 269 -1.15 -0.26 9.15
CA LEU A 269 -1.85 0.96 8.74
C LEU A 269 -3.33 0.87 9.16
N LEU A 270 -3.85 1.99 9.66
CA LEU A 270 -5.23 2.20 10.07
C LEU A 270 -5.71 3.59 9.64
N LEU A 271 -7.03 3.73 9.54
CA LEU A 271 -7.73 4.99 9.71
C LEU A 271 -8.00 5.27 11.18
N LYS A 272 -8.14 6.54 11.53
CA LYS A 272 -8.61 6.96 12.86
C LYS A 272 -9.99 6.36 13.20
N GLU A 273 -10.84 6.19 12.20
CA GLU A 273 -12.17 5.57 12.26
C GLU A 273 -12.09 4.10 12.71
N ASN A 274 -10.96 3.41 12.47
CA ASN A 274 -10.73 2.05 12.98
C ASN A 274 -10.51 2.03 14.50
N ARG A 275 -10.39 3.20 15.15
CA ARG A 275 -10.19 3.33 16.60
C ARG A 275 -8.87 2.68 17.07
N PRO A 276 -7.71 3.17 16.60
CA PRO A 276 -6.39 2.63 16.96
C PRO A 276 -6.15 2.54 18.47
N ASP A 277 -6.72 3.45 19.26
CA ASP A 277 -6.62 3.43 20.72
C ASP A 277 -7.21 2.16 21.37
N GLU A 278 -8.30 1.63 20.81
CA GLU A 278 -8.91 0.37 21.27
C GLU A 278 -7.96 -0.80 21.02
N ILE A 279 -7.39 -0.88 19.81
CA ILE A 279 -6.42 -1.91 19.40
C ILE A 279 -5.16 -1.84 20.28
N ILE A 280 -4.61 -0.64 20.47
CA ILE A 280 -3.44 -0.43 21.34
C ILE A 280 -3.72 -0.89 22.78
N LYS A 281 -4.91 -0.56 23.30
CA LYS A 281 -5.29 -0.94 24.67
C LYS A 281 -5.37 -2.46 24.82
N ASP A 282 -6.00 -3.15 23.88
CA ASP A 282 -6.07 -4.62 23.87
C ASP A 282 -4.67 -5.24 23.79
N LEU A 283 -3.83 -4.80 22.85
CA LEU A 283 -2.47 -5.30 22.68
C LEU A 283 -1.58 -5.08 23.92
N LYS A 284 -1.75 -3.96 24.63
CA LYS A 284 -1.04 -3.67 25.89
C LYS A 284 -1.47 -4.56 27.06
N CYS A 285 -2.70 -5.05 27.06
CA CYS A 285 -3.16 -6.07 28.02
C CYS A 285 -2.55 -7.45 27.72
N ARG A 286 -2.01 -7.64 26.51
CA ARG A 286 -1.26 -8.83 26.08
C ARG A 286 0.25 -8.57 26.17
N LYS A 287 1.04 -9.44 25.55
CA LYS A 287 2.51 -9.39 25.58
C LYS A 287 3.13 -8.40 24.59
N PHE A 288 2.41 -7.32 24.23
CA PHE A 288 2.87 -6.39 23.20
C PHE A 288 3.15 -4.99 23.76
N LYS A 289 4.16 -4.34 23.19
CA LYS A 289 4.26 -2.88 23.19
C LYS A 289 3.59 -2.39 21.91
N ALA A 290 2.58 -1.55 22.00
CA ALA A 290 1.93 -0.93 20.85
C ALA A 290 1.87 0.60 21.03
N GLU A 291 2.23 1.33 19.98
CA GLU A 291 2.20 2.79 19.94
C GLU A 291 1.88 3.30 18.53
N VAL A 292 1.31 4.51 18.46
CA VAL A 292 1.23 5.25 17.20
C VAL A 292 2.65 5.69 16.82
N PHE A 293 3.11 5.25 15.66
CA PHE A 293 4.47 5.53 15.18
C PHE A 293 4.52 6.71 14.21
N MET A 294 3.51 6.81 13.34
CA MET A 294 3.38 7.88 12.35
C MET A 294 1.91 8.14 12.07
N GLU A 295 1.57 9.38 11.75
CA GLU A 295 0.23 9.76 11.30
C GLU A 295 0.34 10.75 10.14
N ARG A 296 -0.66 10.73 9.25
CA ARG A 296 -0.82 11.71 8.19
C ARG A 296 -2.29 12.09 8.07
N ARG A 297 -2.54 13.39 7.97
CA ARG A 297 -3.87 13.92 7.66
C ARG A 297 -3.98 14.12 6.15
N ILE A 298 -4.97 13.48 5.56
CA ILE A 298 -5.35 13.69 4.16
C ILE A 298 -6.74 14.34 4.12
N ILE A 299 -7.25 14.66 2.93
CA ILE A 299 -8.56 15.31 2.80
C ILE A 299 -9.63 14.32 3.26
N GLY A 300 -10.32 14.64 4.36
CA GLY A 300 -11.43 13.84 4.89
C GLY A 300 -11.03 12.71 5.84
N GLU A 301 -9.75 12.32 5.89
CA GLU A 301 -9.30 11.14 6.64
C GLU A 301 -8.00 11.40 7.43
N GLN A 302 -7.75 10.56 8.43
CA GLN A 302 -6.51 10.56 9.19
C GLN A 302 -5.93 9.13 9.22
N LEU A 303 -4.84 8.95 8.49
CA LEU A 303 -4.10 7.70 8.42
C LEU A 303 -3.13 7.61 9.60
N VAL A 304 -3.00 6.41 10.16
CA VAL A 304 -2.23 6.10 11.37
C VAL A 304 -1.45 4.82 11.13
N ILE A 305 -0.15 4.83 11.42
CA ILE A 305 0.70 3.64 11.46
C ILE A 305 0.91 3.26 12.91
N LEU A 306 0.45 2.07 13.29
CA LEU A 306 0.82 1.45 14.56
C LEU A 306 2.12 0.67 14.41
N LYS A 307 3.00 0.82 15.40
CA LYS A 307 4.15 -0.05 15.60
C LYS A 307 3.89 -0.94 16.81
N ILE A 308 3.92 -2.24 16.59
CA ILE A 308 3.61 -3.26 17.57
C ILE A 308 4.85 -4.15 17.72
N ILE A 309 5.35 -4.34 18.93
CA ILE A 309 6.52 -5.17 19.23
C ILE A 309 6.12 -6.25 20.23
N LYS A 310 6.37 -7.52 19.89
CA LYS A 310 6.21 -8.63 20.82
C LYS A 310 7.29 -8.59 21.89
N ARG A 311 6.91 -8.53 23.16
CA ARG A 311 7.87 -8.56 24.28
C ARG A 311 8.37 -9.99 24.48
N ASN A 312 9.67 -10.13 24.70
CA ASN A 312 10.23 -11.39 25.18
C ASN A 312 9.55 -11.76 26.51
N SER A 313 8.94 -12.95 26.55
CA SER A 313 8.55 -13.63 27.80
C SER A 313 9.75 -14.38 28.35
#